data_AF-A0A7S1MKG0-F1
#
_entry.id   AF-A0A7S1MKG0-F1
#
_cell.length_a   1.000
_cell.length_b   1.000
_cell.length_c   1.000
_cell.angle_alpha   90.00
_cell.angle_beta   90.00
_cell.angle_gamma   90.00
#
_symmetry.space_group_name_H-M   'P 1'
#
loop_
_entity.id
_entity.type
_entity.pdbx_description
1 polymer ?
#
loop_
_entity_poly.entity_id
_entity_poly.type
_entity_poly.pdbx_seq_one_letter_code
_entity_poly.pdbx_strand_id
1 'polypeptide(L)'
;VNMEMIPAISPLVFKLFGHPNEVVRKKAVVAVHRIFKLVPETVFEQRDTIRKVLCDPDPGVMGASLHVLFEMGKAQPSSSKDLVPSFVSILKQVTEHRLPRDFDYHRMPAPWLQVKLVCMLGLLGTADQ
;
A
#
# COMPACT_ATOMS: atom_id res chain seq x y z
N VAL A 1 -8.25 -19.24 4.34
CA VAL A 1 -7.92 -18.68 5.66
C VAL A 1 -9.20 -18.67 6.47
N ASN A 2 -9.26 -19.43 7.56
CA ASN A 2 -10.41 -19.43 8.45
C ASN A 2 -10.36 -18.17 9.33
N MET A 3 -11.49 -17.50 9.56
CA MET A 3 -11.52 -16.21 10.28
C MET A 3 -11.00 -16.32 11.71
N GLU A 4 -11.21 -17.46 12.36
CA GLU A 4 -10.76 -17.76 13.72
C GLU A 4 -9.24 -17.75 13.89
N MET A 5 -8.48 -18.00 12.81
CA MET A 5 -7.01 -18.00 12.86
C MET A 5 -6.41 -16.59 12.70
N ILE A 6 -7.19 -15.60 12.26
CA ILE A 6 -6.69 -14.26 11.92
C ILE A 6 -5.99 -13.58 13.10
N PRO A 7 -6.52 -13.58 14.34
CA PRO A 7 -5.85 -12.97 15.48
C PRO A 7 -4.47 -13.58 15.77
N ALA A 8 -4.32 -14.90 15.60
CA ALA A 8 -3.06 -15.58 15.86
C ALA A 8 -2.01 -15.34 14.75
N ILE A 9 -2.44 -15.29 13.48
CA ILE A 9 -1.52 -15.12 12.34
C ILE A 9 -1.16 -13.66 12.07
N SER A 10 -2.02 -12.70 12.40
CA SER A 10 -1.82 -11.29 12.04
C SER A 10 -0.50 -10.73 12.57
N PRO A 11 -0.15 -10.91 13.87
CA PRO A 11 1.13 -10.42 14.38
C PRO A 11 2.34 -11.02 13.65
N LEU A 12 2.26 -12.28 13.24
CA LEU A 12 3.32 -12.95 12.48
C LEU A 12 3.47 -12.32 11.09
N VAL A 13 2.35 -12.02 10.41
CA VAL A 13 2.37 -11.37 9.10
C VAL A 13 2.94 -9.95 9.19
N PHE A 14 2.52 -9.13 10.16
CA PHE A 14 3.04 -7.78 10.34
C PHE A 14 4.55 -7.77 10.65
N LYS A 15 5.05 -8.75 11.40
CA LYS A 15 6.49 -8.91 11.66
C LYS A 15 7.30 -9.10 10.37
N LEU A 16 6.71 -9.72 9.34
CA LEU A 16 7.38 -9.96 8.06
C LEU A 16 7.59 -8.69 7.23
N PHE A 17 7.00 -7.54 7.61
CA PHE A 17 7.32 -6.25 6.97
C PHE A 17 8.77 -5.82 7.21
N GLY A 18 9.44 -6.34 8.25
CA GLY A 18 10.86 -6.09 8.51
C GLY A 18 11.80 -7.13 7.89
N HIS A 19 11.30 -8.05 7.06
CA HIS A 19 12.12 -9.13 6.53
C HIS A 19 13.15 -8.61 5.51
N PRO A 20 14.41 -9.11 5.51
CA PRO A 20 15.46 -8.61 4.61
C PRO A 20 15.11 -8.80 3.12
N ASN A 21 14.41 -9.88 2.79
CA ASN A 21 13.95 -10.16 1.42
C ASN A 21 12.64 -9.42 1.09
N GLU A 22 12.68 -8.58 0.06
CA GLU A 22 11.58 -7.76 -0.46
C GLU A 22 10.39 -8.57 -0.98
N VAL A 23 10.63 -9.75 -1.58
CA VAL A 23 9.56 -10.65 -2.02
C VAL A 23 8.73 -11.14 -0.83
N VAL A 24 9.38 -11.39 0.32
CA VAL A 24 8.68 -11.77 1.55
C VAL A 24 7.87 -10.59 2.09
N ARG A 25 8.45 -9.39 2.14
CA ARG A 25 7.73 -8.18 2.56
C ARG A 25 6.51 -7.93 1.68
N LYS A 26 6.66 -8.00 0.35
CA LYS A 26 5.56 -7.84 -0.62
C LYS A 26 4.45 -8.87 -0.40
N LYS A 27 4.80 -10.14 -0.19
CA LYS A 27 3.81 -11.20 0.10
C LYS A 27 3.10 -10.96 1.44
N ALA A 28 3.80 -10.45 2.44
CA ALA A 28 3.18 -10.07 3.72
C ALA A 28 2.15 -8.95 3.51
N VAL A 29 2.46 -7.92 2.72
CA VAL A 29 1.51 -6.84 2.40
C VAL A 29 0.28 -7.36 1.66
N VAL A 30 0.46 -8.26 0.69
CA VAL A 30 -0.65 -8.92 -0.02
C VAL A 30 -1.49 -9.76 0.94
N ALA A 31 -0.88 -10.44 1.91
CA ALA A 31 -1.59 -11.17 2.95
C ALA A 31 -2.40 -10.22 3.84
N VAL A 32 -1.84 -9.06 4.24
CA VAL A 32 -2.57 -8.02 4.98
C VAL A 32 -3.74 -7.47 4.18
N HIS A 33 -3.60 -7.28 2.86
CA HIS A 33 -4.74 -6.91 2.01
C HIS A 33 -5.87 -7.97 2.06
N ARG A 34 -5.53 -9.27 2.11
CA ARG A 34 -6.53 -10.32 2.30
C ARG A 34 -7.15 -10.29 3.69
N ILE A 35 -6.35 -10.04 4.73
CA ILE A 35 -6.84 -9.87 6.11
C ILE A 35 -7.82 -8.70 6.18
N PHE A 36 -7.51 -7.56 5.56
CA PHE A 36 -8.40 -6.40 5.51
C PHE A 36 -9.79 -6.76 4.96
N LYS A 37 -9.84 -7.55 3.88
CA LYS A 37 -11.12 -8.00 3.28
C LYS A 37 -11.92 -8.96 4.16
N LEU A 38 -11.31 -9.55 5.20
CA LEU A 38 -11.95 -10.50 6.12
C LEU A 38 -12.27 -9.84 7.47
N VAL A 39 -11.31 -9.10 8.03
CA VAL A 39 -11.38 -8.44 9.33
C VAL A 39 -10.68 -7.07 9.21
N PRO A 40 -11.39 -6.02 8.75
CA PRO A 40 -10.82 -4.69 8.57
C PRO A 40 -10.23 -4.10 9.86
N GLU A 41 -10.89 -4.36 11.00
CA GLU A 41 -10.53 -3.83 12.33
C GLU A 41 -9.05 -4.09 12.68
N THR A 42 -8.60 -5.33 12.49
CA THR A 42 -7.20 -5.75 12.73
C THR A 42 -6.19 -4.95 11.93
N VAL A 43 -6.57 -4.53 10.72
CA VAL A 43 -5.69 -3.76 9.83
C VAL A 43 -5.71 -2.28 10.19
N PHE A 44 -6.84 -1.75 10.64
CA PHE A 44 -6.95 -0.38 11.15
C PHE A 44 -6.12 -0.17 12.43
N GLU A 45 -6.08 -1.15 13.33
CA GLU A 45 -5.20 -1.14 14.52
C GLU A 45 -3.72 -1.01 14.15
N GLN A 46 -3.34 -1.52 12.97
CA GLN A 46 -1.95 -1.52 12.47
C GLN A 46 -1.71 -0.46 11.39
N ARG A 47 -2.56 0.58 11.31
CA ARG A 47 -2.49 1.62 10.27
C ARG A 47 -1.10 2.27 10.16
N ASP A 48 -0.46 2.57 11.29
CA ASP A 48 0.83 3.26 11.30
C ASP A 48 1.95 2.35 10.78
N THR A 49 1.85 1.05 11.06
CA THR A 49 2.73 0.02 10.51
C THR A 49 2.58 -0.05 8.98
N ILE A 50 1.35 -0.04 8.47
CA ILE A 50 1.07 -0.11 7.01
C ILE A 50 1.54 1.15 6.30
N ARG A 51 1.33 2.32 6.92
CA ARG A 51 1.81 3.62 6.42
C ARG A 51 3.32 3.65 6.25
N LYS A 52 4.08 3.03 7.17
CA LYS A 52 5.55 2.92 7.04
C LYS A 52 5.97 2.09 5.82
N VAL A 53 5.18 1.08 5.43
CA VAL A 53 5.47 0.25 4.24
C VAL A 53 5.31 1.02 2.92
N LEU A 54 4.58 2.15 2.92
CA LEU A 54 4.56 3.06 1.77
C LEU A 54 5.96 3.64 1.46
N CYS A 55 6.85 3.69 2.45
CA CYS A 55 8.23 4.17 2.28
C CYS A 55 9.24 3.03 2.11
N ASP A 56 8.80 1.81 1.75
CA ASP A 56 9.72 0.69 1.51
C ASP A 56 10.68 1.03 0.36
N PRO A 57 11.99 0.70 0.47
CA PRO A 57 12.95 0.97 -0.59
C PRO A 57 12.68 0.16 -1.86
N ASP A 58 11.98 -0.99 -1.76
CA ASP A 58 11.55 -1.74 -2.93
C ASP A 58 10.23 -1.17 -3.50
N PRO A 59 10.20 -0.70 -4.76
CA PRO A 59 9.00 -0.14 -5.35
C PRO A 59 7.87 -1.16 -5.51
N GLY A 60 8.18 -2.46 -5.55
CA GLY A 60 7.19 -3.54 -5.58
C GLY A 60 6.46 -3.71 -4.24
N VAL A 61 7.16 -3.55 -3.13
CA VAL A 61 6.58 -3.53 -1.77
C VAL A 61 5.79 -2.25 -1.54
N MET A 62 6.36 -1.09 -1.88
CA MET A 62 5.66 0.21 -1.85
C MET A 62 4.38 0.15 -2.68
N GLY A 63 4.45 -0.34 -3.92
CA GLY A 63 3.29 -0.48 -4.79
C GLY A 63 2.21 -1.41 -4.22
N ALA A 64 2.61 -2.49 -3.52
CA ALA A 64 1.67 -3.37 -2.86
C ALA A 64 0.92 -2.67 -1.70
N SER A 65 1.58 -1.78 -0.95
CA SER A 65 0.96 -1.10 0.19
C SER A 65 -0.14 -0.12 -0.24
N LEU A 66 -0.03 0.47 -1.43
CA LEU A 66 -1.08 1.31 -2.02
C LEU A 66 -2.42 0.58 -2.20
N HIS A 67 -2.42 -0.73 -2.41
CA HIS A 67 -3.68 -1.49 -2.49
C HIS A 67 -4.38 -1.57 -1.14
N VAL A 68 -3.63 -1.80 -0.06
CA VAL A 68 -4.18 -1.82 1.31
C VAL A 68 -4.67 -0.42 1.68
N LEU A 69 -3.84 0.60 1.48
CA LEU A 69 -4.17 1.98 1.82
C LEU A 69 -5.36 2.51 1.02
N PHE A 70 -5.52 2.09 -0.24
CA PHE A 70 -6.69 2.46 -1.03
C PHE A 70 -8.00 1.90 -0.45
N GLU A 71 -8.02 0.63 -0.03
CA GLU A 71 -9.21 0.05 0.60
C GLU A 71 -9.49 0.68 1.98
N MET A 72 -8.44 0.98 2.76
CA MET A 72 -8.57 1.73 4.00
C MET A 72 -9.14 3.14 3.76
N GLY A 73 -8.65 3.84 2.72
CA GLY A 73 -9.14 5.16 2.33
C GLY A 73 -10.59 5.14 1.84
N LYS A 74 -11.04 4.05 1.20
CA LYS A 74 -12.46 3.89 0.83
C LYS A 74 -13.34 3.71 2.06
N ALA A 75 -12.87 2.93 3.03
CA ALA A 75 -13.62 2.66 4.26
C ALA A 75 -13.64 3.87 5.21
N GLN A 76 -12.52 4.61 5.31
CA GLN A 76 -12.41 5.81 6.14
C GLN A 76 -11.53 6.88 5.44
N PRO A 77 -12.12 7.75 4.59
CA PRO A 77 -11.35 8.72 3.79
C PRO A 77 -10.50 9.68 4.62
N SER A 78 -11.00 10.13 5.78
CA SER A 78 -10.29 11.02 6.69
C SER A 78 -8.99 10.42 7.24
N SER A 79 -8.88 9.09 7.27
CA SER A 79 -7.71 8.37 7.76
C SER A 79 -6.54 8.34 6.78
N SER A 80 -6.65 8.91 5.58
CA SER A 80 -5.58 8.86 4.57
C SER A 80 -5.29 10.21 3.90
N LYS A 81 -6.00 11.28 4.29
CA LYS A 81 -5.82 12.63 3.72
C LYS A 81 -4.41 13.18 3.99
N ASP A 82 -3.84 12.89 5.15
CA ASP A 82 -2.48 13.28 5.51
C ASP A 82 -1.39 12.62 4.64
N LEU A 83 -1.72 11.54 3.93
CA LEU A 83 -0.79 10.85 3.03
C LEU A 83 -0.79 11.42 1.61
N VAL A 84 -1.69 12.35 1.26
CA VAL A 84 -1.77 12.97 -0.07
C VAL A 84 -0.42 13.53 -0.55
N PRO A 85 0.35 14.30 0.25
CA PRO A 85 1.68 14.75 -0.16
C PRO A 85 2.64 13.61 -0.49
N SER A 86 2.53 12.47 0.21
CA SER A 86 3.34 11.28 -0.05
C SER A 86 2.97 10.64 -1.39
N PHE A 87 1.67 10.50 -1.70
CA PHE A 87 1.23 9.96 -2.99
C PHE A 87 1.67 10.84 -4.16
N VAL A 88 1.56 12.16 -4.03
CA VAL A 88 2.04 13.11 -5.05
C VAL A 88 3.56 13.02 -5.22
N SER A 89 4.31 12.91 -4.12
CA SER A 89 5.77 12.74 -4.16
C SER A 89 6.17 11.44 -4.88
N ILE A 90 5.50 10.33 -4.59
CA ILE A 90 5.74 9.04 -5.27
C ILE A 90 5.38 9.14 -6.75
N LEU A 91 4.24 9.74 -7.09
CA LEU A 91 3.84 9.92 -8.50
C LEU A 91 4.89 10.72 -9.27
N LYS A 92 5.41 11.80 -8.68
CA LYS A 92 6.52 12.59 -9.24
C LYS A 92 7.78 11.75 -9.43
N GLN A 93 8.16 10.93 -8.45
CA GLN A 93 9.29 9.99 -8.57
C GLN A 93 9.14 9.05 -9.77
N VAL A 94 7.94 8.50 -9.96
CA VAL A 94 7.63 7.61 -11.08
C VAL A 94 7.74 8.33 -12.41
N THR A 95 7.12 9.50 -12.55
CA THR A 95 7.13 10.27 -13.81
C THR A 95 8.51 10.81 -14.19
N GLU A 96 9.39 11.00 -13.20
CA GLU A 96 10.78 11.42 -13.40
C GLU A 96 11.74 10.24 -13.63
N HIS A 97 11.23 9.02 -13.86
CA HIS A 97 12.02 7.80 -14.06
C HIS A 97 13.03 7.52 -12.93
N ARG A 98 12.67 7.84 -11.68
CA ARG A 98 13.54 7.58 -10.51
C ARG A 98 13.44 6.15 -9.98
N LEU A 99 12.51 5.34 -10.50
CA LEU A 99 12.42 3.92 -10.18
C LEU A 99 13.34 3.07 -11.08
N PRO A 100 13.69 1.83 -10.67
CA PRO A 100 14.45 0.91 -11.51
C PRO A 100 13.75 0.64 -12.85
N ARG A 101 14.54 0.48 -13.92
CA ARG A 101 14.02 0.27 -15.28
C ARG A 101 13.20 -1.00 -15.45
N ASP A 102 13.32 -1.97 -14.55
CA ASP A 102 12.48 -3.18 -14.56
C ASP A 102 10.99 -2.88 -14.30
N PHE A 103 10.67 -1.67 -13.81
CA PHE A 103 9.31 -1.18 -13.67
C PHE A 103 8.81 -0.43 -14.91
N ASP A 104 9.66 -0.19 -15.93
CA ASP A 104 9.23 0.40 -17.19
C ASP A 104 8.48 -0.63 -18.04
N TYR A 105 7.35 -0.23 -18.59
CA TYR A 105 6.57 -1.04 -19.52
C TYR A 105 6.34 -0.26 -20.82
N HIS A 106 6.87 -0.78 -21.93
CA HIS A 106 6.86 -0.08 -23.23
C HIS A 106 7.31 1.39 -23.15
N ARG A 107 8.41 1.66 -22.42
CA ARG A 107 8.98 3.01 -22.18
C ARG A 107 8.13 3.92 -21.30
N MET A 108 7.02 3.41 -20.75
CA MET A 108 6.24 4.11 -19.74
C MET A 108 6.73 3.71 -18.35
N PRO A 109 7.10 4.65 -17.47
CA PRO A 109 7.58 4.30 -16.13
C PRO A 109 6.44 3.83 -15.24
N ALA A 110 6.48 2.58 -14.77
CA ALA A 110 5.57 2.03 -13.77
C ALA A 110 4.07 2.40 -13.97
N PRO A 111 3.46 2.12 -15.15
CA PRO A 111 2.13 2.62 -15.49
C PRO A 111 1.05 2.20 -14.49
N TRP A 112 1.11 0.97 -13.98
CA TRP A 112 0.15 0.50 -12.97
C TRP A 112 0.24 1.25 -11.65
N LEU A 113 1.45 1.66 -11.27
CA LEU A 113 1.66 2.46 -10.06
C LEU A 113 1.07 3.86 -10.24
N GLN A 114 1.30 4.48 -11.41
CA GLN A 114 0.69 5.77 -11.76
C GLN A 114 -0.83 5.72 -11.70
N VAL A 115 -1.45 4.72 -12.34
CA VAL A 115 -2.92 4.53 -12.31
C VAL A 115 -3.41 4.39 -10.87
N LYS A 116 -2.74 3.58 -10.05
CA LYS A 116 -3.16 3.36 -8.66
C LYS A 116 -3.06 4.63 -7.81
N LEU A 117 -1.99 5.42 -7.97
CA LEU A 117 -1.80 6.70 -7.30
C LEU A 117 -2.86 7.72 -7.70
N VAL A 118 -3.13 7.85 -9.01
CA VAL A 118 -4.16 8.78 -9.52
C VAL A 118 -5.55 8.37 -9.03
N CYS A 119 -5.90 7.08 -9.05
CA CYS A 119 -7.15 6.59 -8.47
C CYS A 119 -7.25 6.93 -6.98
N MET A 120 -6.16 6.80 -6.23
CA MET A 120 -6.13 7.11 -4.80
C MET A 120 -6.31 8.60 -4.53
N LEU A 121 -5.64 9.47 -5.30
CA LEU A 121 -5.82 10.92 -5.21
C LEU A 121 -7.25 11.34 -5.58
N GLY A 122 -7.82 10.74 -6.63
CA GLY A 122 -9.21 10.99 -7.02
C GLY A 122 -10.20 10.59 -5.93
N LEU A 123 -10.01 9.41 -5.31
CA LEU A 123 -10.82 8.97 -4.18
C LEU A 123 -10.77 9.98 -3.02
N LEU A 124 -9.57 10.42 -2.62
CA LEU A 124 -9.42 11.34 -1.50
C LEU A 124 -9.96 12.75 -1.81
N GLY A 125 -9.82 13.22 -3.05
CA GLY A 125 -10.36 14.51 -3.48
C GLY A 125 -11.88 14.58 -3.51
N THR A 126 -12.58 13.46 -3.73
CA THR A 126 -14.06 13.44 -3.61
C THR A 126 -14.55 13.68 -2.19
N ALA A 127 -13.72 13.44 -1.17
CA ALA A 127 -14.05 13.70 0.22
C ALA A 127 -13.76 15.15 0.67
N ASP A 128 -13.31 16.02 -0.24
CA ASP A 128 -13.09 17.46 -0.02
C ASP A 128 -14.21 18.34 -0.60
N GLN A 129 -15.23 17.73 -1.24
CA GLN A 129 -16.47 18.38 -1.66
C GLN A 129 -17.50 18.38 -0.53
#